data_AF-A0A844DMS9-F1
#
_entry.id   AF-A0A844DMS9-F1
#
_cell.length_a   1.000
_cell.length_b   1.000
_cell.length_c   1.000
_cell.angle_alpha   90.00
_cell.angle_beta   90.00
_cell.angle_gamma   90.00
#
_symmetry.space_group_name_H-M   'P 1'
#
loop_
_entity.id
_entity.type
_entity.pdbx_description
1 polymer ?
#
loop_
_entity_poly.entity_id
_entity_poly.type
_entity_poly.pdbx_seq_one_letter_code
_entity_poly.pdbx_strand_id
1 'polypeptide(L)'
;MHKRTYNTYWIRKAKKEKGDIFRLPLPVDFSTRLLKRKLTVTLAYLSPIAANKQAYRSAQLWFTIDDGEKGLVPNRQNTEWQTVRKGTLQHEIFMGENPIVWDDDNLVIKVNCKREAGNFREAIPYCLFVSFEVAEGFDVDLYTEVTAKIRQRVQVPNN
;
A
#
# COMPACT_ATOMS: atom_id res chain seq x y z
N MET A 1 -10.27 -14.61 -12.48
CA MET A 1 -9.59 -13.35 -12.11
C MET A 1 -8.25 -13.70 -11.48
N HIS A 2 -7.14 -13.44 -12.16
CA HIS A 2 -5.80 -13.70 -11.61
C HIS A 2 -5.37 -12.46 -10.80
N LYS A 3 -5.01 -12.66 -9.54
CA LYS A 3 -4.47 -11.61 -8.66
C LYS A 3 -3.01 -11.93 -8.39
N ARG A 4 -2.12 -10.96 -8.60
CA ARG A 4 -0.73 -11.06 -8.14
C ARG A 4 -0.60 -10.33 -6.82
N THR A 5 0.07 -10.96 -5.86
CA THR A 5 0.33 -10.42 -4.53
C THR A 5 1.82 -10.44 -4.26
N TYR A 6 2.37 -9.31 -3.87
CA TYR A 6 3.77 -9.14 -3.48
C TYR A 6 3.82 -8.77 -2.00
N ASN A 7 4.40 -9.66 -1.20
CA ASN A 7 4.54 -9.46 0.25
C ASN A 7 6.01 -9.29 0.61
N THR A 8 6.30 -8.32 1.46
CA THR A 8 7.63 -8.14 2.04
C THR A 8 7.52 -7.57 3.44
N TYR A 9 8.59 -7.74 4.23
CA TYR A 9 8.68 -7.16 5.55
C TYR A 9 10.10 -6.74 5.89
N TRP A 10 10.21 -5.78 6.80
CA TRP A 10 11.49 -5.35 7.36
C TRP A 10 11.39 -5.26 8.87
N ILE A 11 12.45 -5.70 9.55
CA ILE A 11 12.65 -5.52 10.99
C ILE A 11 13.85 -4.58 11.18
N ARG A 12 13.64 -3.51 11.93
CA ARG A 12 14.63 -2.43 12.12
C ARG A 12 14.53 -1.85 13.53
N LYS A 13 15.45 -0.95 13.85
CA LYS A 13 15.44 -0.17 15.08
C LYS A 13 15.57 1.31 14.72
N ALA A 14 14.51 2.09 14.97
CA ALA A 14 14.49 3.52 14.65
C ALA A 14 15.25 4.31 15.72
N LYS A 15 16.20 5.15 15.28
CA LYS A 15 16.86 6.12 16.16
C LYS A 15 15.97 7.36 16.31
N LYS A 16 16.12 8.06 17.44
CA LYS A 16 15.41 9.30 17.73
C LYS A 16 15.58 10.31 16.59
N GLU A 17 14.46 10.88 16.12
CA GLU A 17 14.41 11.94 15.11
C GLU A 17 15.05 11.56 13.75
N LYS A 18 15.19 10.26 13.48
CA LYS A 18 15.60 9.74 12.16
C LYS A 18 14.41 9.08 11.46
N GLY A 19 14.46 9.11 10.13
CA GLY A 19 13.53 8.38 9.28
C GLY A 19 14.26 7.30 8.51
N ASP A 20 13.72 6.08 8.52
CA ASP A 20 14.20 4.98 7.69
C ASP A 20 13.40 4.95 6.38
N ILE A 21 14.10 4.75 5.26
CA ILE A 21 13.51 4.71 3.92
C ILE A 21 13.54 3.27 3.42
N PHE A 22 12.37 2.77 3.04
CA PHE A 22 12.19 1.46 2.41
C PHE A 22 11.77 1.64 0.96
N ARG A 23 12.30 0.77 0.11
CA ARG A 23 12.01 0.72 -1.33
C ARG A 23 11.35 -0.62 -1.62
N LEU A 24 10.08 -0.58 -1.98
CA LEU A 24 9.31 -1.74 -2.42
C LEU A 24 9.44 -1.84 -3.95
N PRO A 25 10.16 -2.83 -4.50
CA PRO A 25 10.24 -2.99 -5.94
C PRO A 25 8.86 -3.39 -6.49
N LEU A 26 8.45 -2.74 -7.58
CA LEU A 26 7.18 -3.02 -8.25
C LEU A 26 7.45 -3.58 -9.65
N PRO A 27 7.38 -4.91 -9.85
CA PRO A 27 7.78 -5.54 -11.10
C PRO A 27 6.70 -5.49 -12.19
N VAL A 28 5.75 -4.55 -12.11
CA VAL A 28 4.56 -4.49 -12.98
C VAL A 28 4.53 -3.14 -13.66
N ASP A 29 4.41 -3.15 -14.99
CA ASP A 29 4.10 -1.95 -15.77
C ASP A 29 2.61 -1.62 -15.62
N PHE A 30 2.33 -0.42 -15.08
CA PHE A 30 0.97 0.08 -14.83
C PHE A 30 0.44 0.99 -15.95
N SER A 31 1.26 1.30 -16.97
CA SER A 31 0.97 2.33 -17.98
C SER A 31 -0.09 1.92 -19.01
N THR A 32 -0.26 0.62 -19.27
CA THR A 32 -1.04 0.12 -20.41
C THR A 32 -2.43 -0.41 -20.04
N ARG A 33 -2.77 -0.53 -18.75
CA ARG A 33 -4.01 -1.21 -18.32
C ARG A 33 -4.67 -0.58 -17.09
N LEU A 34 -6.00 -0.60 -17.06
CA LEU A 34 -6.80 -0.33 -15.87
C LEU A 34 -6.59 -1.47 -14.85
N LEU A 35 -5.62 -1.29 -13.97
CA LEU A 35 -5.29 -2.26 -12.92
C LEU A 35 -5.74 -1.75 -11.57
N LYS A 36 -6.61 -2.53 -10.92
CA LYS A 36 -6.94 -2.32 -9.50
C LYS A 36 -5.72 -2.69 -8.67
N ARG A 37 -5.21 -1.72 -7.93
CA ARG A 37 -4.05 -1.83 -7.06
C ARG A 37 -4.50 -1.65 -5.63
N LYS A 38 -4.01 -2.49 -4.73
CA LYS A 38 -4.22 -2.35 -3.29
C LYS A 38 -2.88 -2.50 -2.58
N LEU A 39 -2.49 -1.46 -1.86
CA LEU A 39 -1.35 -1.47 -0.96
C LEU A 39 -1.85 -1.56 0.47
N THR A 40 -1.37 -2.55 1.22
CA THR A 40 -1.62 -2.68 2.65
C THR A 40 -0.29 -2.55 3.38
N VAL A 41 -0.20 -1.58 4.29
CA VAL A 41 1.01 -1.32 5.08
C VAL A 41 0.67 -1.44 6.55
N THR A 42 1.41 -2.28 7.27
CA THR A 42 1.30 -2.44 8.72
C THR A 42 2.64 -2.11 9.37
N LEU A 43 2.65 -1.10 10.23
CA LEU A 43 3.78 -0.77 11.08
C LEU A 43 3.43 -1.12 12.52
N ALA A 44 4.24 -1.94 13.17
CA ALA A 44 4.12 -2.26 14.59
C ALA A 44 5.44 -1.98 15.30
N TYR A 45 5.38 -1.38 16.49
CA TYR A 45 6.57 -1.02 17.26
C TYR A 45 6.34 -1.17 18.77
N LEU A 46 7.42 -1.27 19.54
CA LEU A 46 7.38 -1.31 21.00
C LEU A 46 8.05 -0.06 21.56
N SER A 47 7.24 0.94 21.92
CA SER A 47 7.76 2.14 22.58
C SER A 47 8.02 1.87 24.06
N PRO A 48 9.12 2.40 24.64
CA PRO A 48 9.25 2.57 26.08
C PRO A 48 8.04 3.33 26.65
N ILE A 49 7.62 2.93 27.84
CA ILE A 49 6.52 3.54 28.57
C ILE A 49 6.98 4.75 29.38
N ALA A 50 6.10 5.74 29.50
CA ALA A 50 6.23 6.92 30.35
C ALA A 50 4.99 7.02 31.24
N ALA A 51 4.94 6.17 32.28
CA ALA A 51 3.74 5.97 33.11
C ALA A 51 3.24 7.25 33.81
N ASN A 52 4.12 8.22 34.02
CA ASN A 52 3.78 9.51 34.64
C ASN A 52 3.27 10.57 33.64
N LYS A 53 2.93 10.17 32.41
CA LYS A 53 2.47 11.08 31.36
C LYS A 53 1.19 10.56 30.70
N GLN A 54 0.31 11.49 30.32
CA GLN A 54 -0.97 11.19 29.67
C GLN A 54 -0.83 10.38 28.37
N ALA A 55 0.21 10.65 27.58
CA ALA A 55 0.44 9.94 26.33
C ALA A 55 1.03 8.52 26.52
N TYR A 56 1.47 8.16 27.73
CA TYR A 56 1.95 6.84 28.18
C TYR A 56 3.15 6.23 27.42
N ARG A 57 3.47 6.69 26.20
CA ARG A 57 4.59 6.24 25.37
C ARG A 57 5.63 7.34 25.17
N SER A 58 6.89 6.95 25.14
CA SER A 58 8.01 7.88 24.96
C SER A 58 8.32 8.18 23.48
N ALA A 59 7.98 7.27 22.57
CA ALA A 59 8.22 7.39 21.14
C ALA A 59 6.94 7.18 20.35
N GLN A 60 6.80 7.93 19.25
CA GLN A 60 5.78 7.68 18.23
C GLN A 60 6.46 7.41 16.91
N LEU A 61 6.13 6.27 16.30
CA LEU A 61 6.50 5.95 14.93
C LEU A 61 5.28 6.00 14.03
N TRP A 62 5.47 6.45 12.80
CA TRP A 62 4.45 6.41 11.76
C TRP A 62 5.09 6.28 10.39
N PHE A 63 4.39 5.68 9.43
CA PHE A 63 4.84 5.67 8.05
C PHE A 63 4.15 6.72 7.18
N THR A 64 4.84 7.10 6.11
CA THR A 64 4.32 7.85 4.97
C THR A 64 4.68 7.11 3.70
N ILE A 65 3.77 7.14 2.72
CA ILE A 65 4.01 6.63 1.38
C ILE A 65 4.38 7.81 0.50
N ASP A 66 5.40 7.63 -0.33
CA ASP A 66 5.83 8.57 -1.34
C ASP A 66 5.82 7.83 -2.68
N ASP A 67 4.87 8.21 -3.52
CA ASP A 67 4.67 7.70 -4.88
C ASP A 67 5.01 8.77 -5.93
N GLY A 68 5.76 9.81 -5.55
CA GLY A 68 6.15 10.89 -6.46
C GLY A 68 4.97 11.67 -7.03
N GLU A 69 3.83 11.72 -6.32
CA GLU A 69 2.59 12.36 -6.76
C GLU A 69 1.94 11.70 -8.00
N LYS A 70 2.36 10.49 -8.36
CA LYS A 70 1.85 9.74 -9.53
C LYS A 70 0.48 9.09 -9.28
N GLY A 71 0.04 9.05 -8.02
CA GLY A 71 -1.27 8.49 -7.66
C GLY A 71 -1.32 6.97 -7.86
N LEU A 72 -0.30 6.25 -7.41
CA LEU A 72 -0.25 4.79 -7.48
C LEU A 72 -1.37 4.15 -6.66
N VAL A 73 -1.59 4.65 -5.46
CA VAL A 73 -2.64 4.21 -4.54
C VAL A 73 -3.22 5.41 -3.79
N PRO A 74 -3.94 6.32 -4.48
CA PRO A 74 -4.31 7.62 -3.94
C PRO A 74 -5.38 7.53 -2.85
N ASN A 75 -6.20 6.48 -2.88
CA ASN A 75 -7.38 6.39 -2.02
C ASN A 75 -7.06 5.64 -0.73
N ARG A 76 -6.88 6.37 0.37
CA ARG A 76 -6.83 5.79 1.71
C ARG A 76 -8.21 5.29 2.12
N GLN A 77 -8.30 4.04 2.59
CA GLN A 77 -9.58 3.38 2.88
C GLN A 77 -10.02 3.47 4.34
N ASN A 78 -9.09 3.77 5.26
CA ASN A 78 -9.40 3.88 6.68
C ASN A 78 -10.25 5.14 6.96
N THR A 79 -11.42 4.96 7.59
CA THR A 79 -12.39 6.02 7.87
C THR A 79 -11.83 7.14 8.76
N GLU A 80 -10.96 6.81 9.72
CA GLU A 80 -10.32 7.78 10.61
C GLU A 80 -8.80 7.58 10.63
N TRP A 81 -8.14 8.19 9.66
CA TRP A 81 -6.72 8.00 9.44
C TRP A 81 -5.83 8.68 10.48
N GLN A 82 -6.35 9.63 11.27
CA GLN A 82 -5.57 10.23 12.35
C GLN A 82 -5.49 9.27 13.54
N THR A 83 -6.55 8.48 13.76
CA THR A 83 -6.61 7.52 14.88
C THR A 83 -5.67 6.34 14.68
N VAL A 84 -5.37 5.92 13.45
CA VAL A 84 -4.41 4.82 13.21
C VAL A 84 -2.99 5.13 13.71
N ARG A 85 -2.66 6.42 13.95
CA ARG A 85 -1.37 6.86 14.49
C ARG A 85 -1.36 6.98 16.02
N LYS A 86 -2.52 6.87 16.68
CA LYS A 86 -2.65 7.03 18.14
C LYS A 86 -2.23 5.79 18.92
N GLY A 87 -1.91 4.68 18.26
CA GLY A 87 -1.42 3.44 18.89
C GLY A 87 0.04 3.12 18.53
N THR A 88 0.48 1.94 18.94
CA THR A 88 1.77 1.35 18.55
C THR A 88 1.69 0.41 17.33
N LEU A 89 0.50 0.33 16.73
CA LEU A 89 0.23 -0.38 15.50
C LEU A 89 -0.54 0.56 14.56
N GLN A 90 0.06 0.86 13.41
CA GLN A 90 -0.56 1.61 12.32
C GLN A 90 -0.80 0.64 11.16
N HIS A 91 -2.06 0.36 10.84
CA HIS A 91 -2.47 -0.47 9.72
C HIS A 91 -3.31 0.36 8.76
N GLU A 92 -2.86 0.52 7.52
CA GLU A 92 -3.61 1.26 6.51
C GLU A 92 -3.68 0.52 5.18
N ILE A 93 -4.81 0.71 4.50
CA ILE A 93 -5.08 0.18 3.18
C ILE A 93 -5.25 1.37 2.23
N PHE A 94 -4.55 1.31 1.10
CA PHE A 94 -4.59 2.28 0.02
C PHE A 94 -5.00 1.59 -1.27
N MET A 95 -5.83 2.23 -2.09
CA MET A 95 -6.32 1.68 -3.35
C MET A 95 -6.15 2.67 -4.50
N GLY A 96 -5.93 2.13 -5.70
CA GLY A 96 -5.89 2.88 -6.94
C GLY A 96 -6.44 2.06 -8.10
N GLU A 97 -7.27 2.67 -8.94
CA GLU A 97 -7.91 1.97 -10.08
C GLU A 97 -7.69 2.68 -11.44
N ASN A 98 -7.36 3.97 -11.42
CA ASN A 98 -7.16 4.77 -12.64
C ASN A 98 -5.86 4.42 -13.38
N PRO A 99 -5.77 4.60 -14.71
CA PRO A 99 -4.50 4.46 -15.41
C PRO A 99 -3.50 5.48 -14.86
N ILE A 100 -2.25 5.06 -14.70
CA ILE A 100 -1.16 5.93 -14.28
C ILE A 100 0.07 5.65 -15.13
N VAL A 101 0.94 6.63 -15.25
CA VAL A 101 2.30 6.41 -15.74
C VAL A 101 3.16 6.13 -14.52
N TRP A 102 3.76 4.94 -14.47
CA TRP A 102 4.66 4.53 -13.40
C TRP A 102 5.99 4.09 -14.01
N ASP A 103 6.98 4.96 -13.88
CA ASP A 103 8.34 4.83 -14.40
C ASP A 103 9.39 4.68 -13.28
N ASP A 104 8.96 4.58 -12.02
CA ASP A 104 9.85 4.28 -10.90
C ASP A 104 9.99 2.77 -10.68
N ASP A 105 11.21 2.31 -10.39
CA ASP A 105 11.42 0.90 -10.03
C ASP A 105 10.81 0.53 -8.67
N ASN A 106 10.61 1.53 -7.79
CA ASN A 106 10.29 1.30 -6.38
C ASN A 106 9.27 2.28 -5.84
N LEU A 107 8.29 1.78 -5.08
CA LEU A 107 7.48 2.60 -4.18
C LEU A 107 8.23 2.90 -2.90
N VAL A 108 8.26 4.16 -2.48
CA VAL A 108 8.97 4.59 -1.29
C VAL A 108 8.04 4.61 -0.08
N ILE A 109 8.47 3.95 1.00
CA ILE A 109 7.78 3.97 2.30
C ILE A 109 8.78 4.49 3.34
N LYS A 110 8.46 5.62 3.95
CA LYS A 110 9.30 6.24 4.98
C LYS A 110 8.70 6.01 6.35
N VAL A 111 9.45 5.36 7.24
CA VAL A 111 9.10 5.24 8.65
C VAL A 111 9.78 6.38 9.40
N ASN A 112 8.97 7.22 10.05
CA ASN A 112 9.41 8.37 10.83
C ASN A 112 9.36 8.03 12.31
N CYS A 113 10.28 8.61 13.09
CA CYS A 113 10.33 8.46 14.54
C CYS A 113 10.41 9.82 15.20
N LYS A 114 9.51 10.10 16.15
CA LYS A 114 9.58 11.30 16.98
C LYS A 114 9.49 10.96 18.46
N ARG A 115 10.00 11.88 19.27
CA ARG A 115 9.80 11.91 20.71
C ARG A 115 8.39 12.38 21.04
N GLU A 116 7.80 11.78 22.06
CA GLU A 116 6.48 12.16 22.56
C GLU A 116 6.55 12.50 24.06
N ALA A 117 6.09 11.61 24.95
CA ALA A 117 5.87 11.94 26.36
C ALA A 117 7.14 11.87 27.24
N GLY A 118 8.19 11.21 26.75
CA GLY A 118 9.40 10.91 27.51
C GLY A 118 10.64 10.98 26.64
N ASN A 119 11.81 11.09 27.25
CA ASN A 119 13.06 10.94 26.53
C ASN A 119 13.42 9.45 26.48
N PHE A 120 13.87 8.97 25.33
CA PHE A 120 14.37 7.62 25.17
C PHE A 120 15.76 7.68 24.52
N ARG A 121 16.68 6.85 25.02
CA ARG A 121 18.05 6.74 24.48
C ARG A 121 18.20 5.57 23.51
N GLU A 122 17.41 4.52 23.73
CA GLU A 122 17.45 3.28 22.96
C GLU A 122 16.74 3.42 21.61
N ALA A 123 17.21 2.69 20.61
CA ALA A 123 16.54 2.64 19.33
C ALA A 123 15.25 1.80 19.44
N ILE A 124 14.15 2.30 18.88
CA ILE A 124 12.82 1.68 18.98
C ILE A 124 12.72 0.52 18.00
N PRO A 125 12.59 -0.74 18.45
CA PRO A 125 12.38 -1.86 17.55
C PRO A 125 11.00 -1.74 16.88
N TYR A 126 10.97 -1.98 15.58
CA TYR A 126 9.73 -1.98 14.82
C TYR A 126 9.79 -2.99 13.67
N CYS A 127 8.62 -3.37 13.20
CA CYS A 127 8.45 -4.16 12.00
C CYS A 127 7.49 -3.43 11.04
N LEU A 128 7.87 -3.41 9.77
CA LEU A 128 7.06 -2.91 8.67
C LEU A 128 6.70 -4.08 7.77
N PHE A 129 5.41 -4.38 7.65
CA PHE A 129 4.86 -5.37 6.71
C PHE A 129 4.15 -4.66 5.58
N VAL A 130 4.40 -5.10 4.36
CA VAL A 130 3.85 -4.50 3.15
C VAL A 130 3.32 -5.59 2.23
N SER A 131 2.06 -5.47 1.83
CA SER A 131 1.43 -6.26 0.79
C SER A 131 1.00 -5.34 -0.34
N PHE A 132 1.38 -5.67 -1.56
CA PHE A 132 0.92 -5.00 -2.76
C PHE A 132 0.21 -6.01 -3.66
N GLU A 133 -1.08 -5.75 -3.92
CA GLU A 133 -1.94 -6.60 -4.71
C GLU A 133 -2.34 -5.89 -6.00
N VAL A 134 -2.24 -6.61 -7.12
CA VAL A 134 -2.69 -6.16 -8.44
C VAL A 134 -3.73 -7.14 -8.95
N ALA A 135 -4.92 -6.64 -9.20
CA ALA A 135 -5.97 -7.36 -9.89
C ALA A 135 -5.84 -7.09 -11.39
N GLU A 136 -5.48 -8.10 -12.16
CA GLU A 136 -5.47 -8.03 -13.62
C GLU A 136 -6.93 -7.95 -14.10
N GLY A 137 -7.27 -6.83 -14.76
CA GLY A 137 -8.57 -6.62 -15.36
C GLY A 137 -8.75 -7.53 -16.58
N PHE A 138 -9.85 -8.27 -16.62
CA PHE A 138 -10.42 -8.70 -17.90
C PHE A 138 -11.13 -7.48 -18.48
N ASP A 139 -10.47 -6.81 -19.42
CA ASP A 139 -11.14 -5.91 -20.37
C ASP A 139 -10.99 -6.50 -21.79
N VAL A 140 -11.23 -7.81 -21.90
CA VAL A 140 -11.62 -8.39 -23.18
C VAL A 140 -13.13 -8.44 -23.11
N ASP A 141 -13.77 -7.73 -24.02
CA ASP A 141 -15.19 -7.81 -24.30
C ASP A 141 -15.55 -9.19 -24.88
N LEU A 142 -15.32 -10.24 -24.09
CA LEU A 142 -15.57 -11.63 -24.44
C LEU A 142 -17.06 -11.85 -24.73
N TYR A 143 -17.95 -11.03 -24.17
CA TYR A 143 -19.38 -11.15 -24.44
C TYR A 143 -19.78 -10.52 -25.78
N THR A 144 -19.24 -9.36 -26.19
CA THR A 144 -19.55 -8.79 -27.52
C THR A 144 -18.85 -9.55 -28.64
N GLU A 145 -17.60 -10.00 -28.46
CA GLU A 145 -16.89 -10.80 -29.46
C GLU A 145 -17.52 -12.18 -29.69
N VAL A 146 -18.03 -12.82 -28.63
CA VAL A 146 -18.74 -14.12 -28.74
C VAL A 146 -20.14 -13.91 -29.33
N THR A 147 -20.86 -12.85 -28.95
CA THR A 147 -22.18 -12.56 -29.54
C THR A 147 -22.10 -12.25 -31.03
N ALA A 148 -21.06 -11.52 -31.46
CA ALA A 148 -20.81 -11.25 -32.88
C ALA A 148 -20.52 -12.54 -33.67
N LYS A 149 -19.70 -13.45 -33.13
CA LYS A 149 -19.37 -14.74 -33.77
C LYS A 149 -20.53 -15.75 -33.77
N ILE A 150 -21.42 -15.70 -32.78
CA ILE A 150 -22.62 -16.56 -32.74
C ILE A 150 -23.68 -16.06 -33.72
N ARG A 151 -23.90 -14.75 -33.85
CA ARG A 151 -24.86 -14.20 -34.83
C ARG A 151 -24.46 -14.46 -36.28
N GLN A 152 -23.17 -14.54 -36.57
CA GLN A 152 -22.65 -14.81 -37.91
C GLN A 152 -22.81 -16.27 -38.37
N ARG A 153 -23.26 -17.19 -37.49
CA ARG A 153 -23.40 -18.63 -37.79
C ARG A 153 -24.79 -19.09 -38.19
N VAL A 154 -25.79 -18.22 -38.28
CA VAL A 154 -27.05 -18.58 -38.92
C VAL A 154 -27.00 -18.15 -40.39
N GLN A 155 -26.33 -18.96 -41.21
CA GLN A 155 -26.69 -19.01 -42.63
C GLN A 155 -27.98 -19.80 -42.75
N VAL A 156 -29.06 -19.10 -43.07
CA VAL A 156 -30.28 -19.70 -43.59
C VAL A 156 -29.91 -20.31 -44.96
N PRO A 157 -30.12 -21.62 -45.19
CA PRO A 157 -29.96 -22.18 -46.51
C PRO A 157 -31.03 -21.57 -47.43
N ASN A 158 -30.61 -20.92 -48.52
CA ASN A 158 -31.52 -20.58 -49.61
C ASN A 158 -32.07 -21.87 -50.21
N ASN A 159 -33.40 -21.96 -50.29
CA ASN A 159 -34.11 -22.92 -51.12
C ASN A 159 -34.94 -22.15 -52.15
#